data_AF-A0A818QC44-F1
#
_entry.id   AF-A0A818QC44-F1
#
_cell.length_a   1.000
_cell.length_b   1.000
_cell.length_c   1.000
_cell.angle_alpha   90.00
_cell.angle_beta   90.00
_cell.angle_gamma   90.00
#
_symmetry.space_group_name_H-M   'P 1'
#
loop_
_entity.id
_entity.type
_entity.pdbx_description
1 polymer ?
#
loop_
_entity_poly.entity_id
_entity_poly.type
_entity_poly.pdbx_seq_one_letter_code
_entity_poly.pdbx_strand_id
1 'polypeptide(L)'
;MTIEPDNIHLIMLFNACAQLRNEHAFKIKNMYINQISKLSNYNNHVINSFLNMLVKFDDISNLENVFNQIKTKDIISYAIIMQGNQ
;
A
#
# COMPACT_ATOMS: atom_id res chain seq x y z
N MET A 1 -2.83 -21.53 -14.13
CA MET A 1 -3.05 -20.20 -14.70
C MET A 1 -3.08 -19.22 -13.54
N THR A 2 -1.99 -18.50 -13.30
CA THR A 2 -1.94 -17.45 -12.26
C THR A 2 -2.62 -16.22 -12.83
N ILE A 3 -3.78 -15.88 -12.28
CA ILE A 3 -4.50 -14.65 -12.64
C ILE A 3 -3.83 -13.53 -11.86
N GLU A 4 -3.19 -12.58 -12.54
CA GLU A 4 -2.74 -11.37 -11.88
C GLU A 4 -3.97 -10.53 -11.50
N PRO A 5 -4.11 -10.14 -10.22
CA PRO A 5 -5.22 -9.29 -9.80
C PRO A 5 -5.10 -7.92 -10.48
N ASP A 6 -6.21 -7.45 -11.05
CA ASP A 6 -6.28 -6.10 -11.59
C ASP A 6 -6.23 -5.03 -10.48
N ASN A 7 -6.14 -3.76 -10.89
CA ASN A 7 -6.07 -2.63 -9.98
C ASN A 7 -7.23 -2.57 -8.98
N ILE A 8 -8.44 -2.95 -9.39
CA ILE A 8 -9.64 -2.86 -8.54
C ILE A 8 -9.56 -3.92 -7.45
N HIS A 9 -9.18 -5.16 -7.80
CA HIS A 9 -8.98 -6.24 -6.83
C HIS A 9 -7.90 -5.90 -5.80
N LEU A 10 -6.78 -5.30 -6.24
CA LEU A 10 -5.72 -4.86 -5.34
C LEU A 10 -6.18 -3.78 -4.37
N ILE A 11 -6.91 -2.76 -4.84
CA ILE A 11 -7.46 -1.71 -3.98
C ILE A 11 -8.40 -2.30 -2.94
N MET A 12 -9.31 -3.19 -3.34
CA MET A 12 -10.23 -3.88 -2.43
C MET A 12 -9.46 -4.72 -1.39
N LEU A 13 -8.45 -5.46 -1.84
CA LEU A 13 -7.60 -6.28 -0.98
C LEU A 13 -6.90 -5.43 0.09
N PHE A 14 -6.25 -4.34 -0.31
CA PHE A 14 -5.52 -3.46 0.62
C PHE A 14 -6.46 -2.78 1.61
N ASN A 15 -7.62 -2.31 1.16
CA ASN A 15 -8.63 -1.74 2.04
C ASN A 15 -9.17 -2.76 3.05
N ALA A 16 -9.46 -3.99 2.62
CA ALA A 16 -9.89 -5.06 3.51
C ALA A 16 -8.79 -5.42 4.53
N CYS A 17 -7.54 -5.51 4.08
CA CYS A 17 -6.40 -5.77 4.96
C CYS A 17 -6.22 -4.66 6.00
N ALA A 18 -6.36 -3.40 5.60
CA ALA A 18 -6.30 -2.23 6.47
C ALA A 18 -7.38 -2.25 7.55
N GLN A 19 -8.57 -2.77 7.25
CA GLN A 19 -9.68 -2.90 8.20
C GLN A 19 -9.51 -4.10 9.14
N LEU A 20 -9.13 -5.26 8.61
CA LEU A 20 -9.07 -6.52 9.38
C LEU A 20 -7.85 -6.61 10.30
N ARG A 21 -6.68 -6.16 9.81
CA ARG A 21 -5.39 -6.19 10.53
C ARG A 21 -5.07 -7.50 11.26
N ASN A 22 -5.47 -8.63 10.67
CA ASN A 22 -5.17 -9.96 11.18
C ASN A 22 -3.86 -10.53 10.59
N GLU A 23 -3.51 -11.76 10.96
CA GLU A 23 -2.28 -12.42 10.50
C GLU A 23 -2.18 -12.53 8.98
N HIS A 24 -3.30 -12.79 8.29
CA HIS A 24 -3.33 -12.85 6.82
C HIS A 24 -3.05 -11.50 6.19
N ALA A 25 -3.68 -10.44 6.72
CA ALA A 25 -3.45 -9.07 6.26
C ALA A 25 -1.99 -8.65 6.47
N PHE A 26 -1.36 -9.07 7.58
CA PHE A 26 0.06 -8.84 7.83
C PHE A 26 0.97 -9.58 6.83
N LYS A 27 0.65 -10.84 6.49
CA LYS A 27 1.37 -11.60 5.45
C LYS A 27 1.30 -10.91 4.09
N ILE A 28 0.12 -10.43 3.71
CA ILE A 28 -0.10 -9.69 2.47
C ILE A 28 0.73 -8.40 2.48
N LYS A 29 0.69 -7.62 3.58
CA LYS A 29 1.51 -6.42 3.76
C LYS A 29 2.97 -6.68 3.42
N ASN A 30 3.57 -7.67 4.07
CA ASN A 30 4.99 -7.98 3.93
C ASN A 30 5.33 -8.51 2.54
N MET A 31 4.43 -9.28 1.92
CA MET A 31 4.60 -9.73 0.54
C MET A 31 4.73 -8.55 -0.43
N TYR A 32 3.88 -7.53 -0.27
CA TYR A 32 3.90 -6.34 -1.14
C TYR A 32 5.03 -5.37 -0.80
N ILE A 33 5.42 -5.22 0.47
CA ILE A 33 6.65 -4.48 0.85
C ILE A 33 7.87 -5.07 0.13
N ASN A 34 8.01 -6.40 0.11
CA ASN A 34 9.12 -7.08 -0.56
C ASN A 34 9.05 -7.01 -2.10
N GLN A 35 7.90 -6.61 -2.66
CA GLN A 35 7.67 -6.49 -4.11
C GLN A 35 7.50 -5.04 -4.55
N ILE A 36 8.07 -4.10 -3.79
CA ILE A 36 7.87 -2.68 -3.99
C ILE A 36 8.29 -2.16 -5.38
N SER A 37 9.32 -2.77 -5.97
CA SER A 37 9.74 -2.47 -7.34
C SER A 37 8.62 -2.73 -8.35
N LYS A 38 7.80 -3.77 -8.13
CA LYS A 38 6.60 -4.04 -8.93
C LYS A 38 5.45 -3.10 -8.59
N LEU A 39 5.33 -2.69 -7.32
CA LEU A 39 4.30 -1.73 -6.90
C LEU A 39 4.40 -0.40 -7.65
N SER A 40 5.63 0.02 -7.98
CA SER A 40 5.90 1.26 -8.72
C SER A 40 5.31 1.31 -10.14
N ASN A 41 4.86 0.16 -10.68
CA ASN A 41 4.22 0.07 -11.99
C ASN A 41 2.68 0.15 -11.93
N TYR A 42 2.07 0.09 -10.74
CA TYR A 42 0.63 0.30 -10.61
C TYR A 42 0.28 1.79 -10.62
N ASN A 43 -0.99 2.09 -10.85
CA ASN A 43 -1.49 3.46 -10.78
C ASN A 43 -1.51 3.98 -9.33
N ASN A 44 -1.63 5.30 -9.19
CA ASN A 44 -1.67 5.95 -7.89
C ASN A 44 -2.81 5.46 -7.00
N HIS A 45 -3.94 5.01 -7.54
CA HIS A 45 -5.05 4.50 -6.72
C HIS A 45 -4.65 3.23 -5.95
N VAL A 46 -3.99 2.28 -6.62
CA VAL A 46 -3.46 1.06 -5.97
C VAL A 46 -2.41 1.44 -4.93
N ILE A 47 -1.46 2.28 -5.32
CA ILE A 47 -0.38 2.74 -4.43
C ILE A 47 -0.94 3.42 -3.18
N ASN A 48 -1.87 4.37 -3.35
CA ASN A 48 -2.48 5.11 -2.25
C ASN A 48 -3.28 4.19 -1.32
N SER A 49 -3.96 3.17 -1.84
CA SER A 49 -4.64 2.19 -1.00
C SER A 49 -3.65 1.34 -0.17
N PHE A 50 -2.48 1.03 -0.72
CA PHE A 50 -1.41 0.35 0.01
C PHE A 50 -0.75 1.26 1.07
N LEU A 51 -0.46 2.52 0.73
CA LEU A 51 0.04 3.50 1.70
C LEU A 51 -0.94 3.68 2.87
N ASN A 52 -2.24 3.82 2.59
CA ASN A 52 -3.26 3.91 3.63
C ASN A 52 -3.32 2.64 4.50
N MET A 53 -3.12 1.46 3.90
CA MET A 53 -2.97 0.23 4.67
C MET A 53 -1.77 0.32 5.64
N LEU A 54 -0.61 0.80 5.20
CA LEU A 54 0.57 0.95 6.07
C LEU A 54 0.31 1.90 7.25
N VAL A 55 -0.41 3.02 7.03
CA VAL A 55 -0.87 3.90 8.11
C VAL A 55 -1.73 3.15 9.13
N LYS A 56 -2.69 2.32 8.69
CA LYS A 56 -3.57 1.57 9.61
C LYS A 56 -2.86 0.48 10.41
N PHE A 57 -1.74 -0.01 9.89
CA PHE A 57 -0.84 -0.95 10.55
C PHE A 57 0.21 -0.27 11.43
N ASP A 58 0.22 1.07 11.51
CA ASP A 58 1.23 1.85 12.24
C ASP A 58 2.67 1.55 11.77
N ASP A 59 2.83 1.22 10.49
CA ASP A 59 4.12 0.83 9.90
C ASP A 59 4.75 2.01 9.15
N ILE A 60 5.10 3.04 9.93
CA ILE A 60 5.57 4.33 9.40
C ILE A 60 6.89 4.18 8.64
N SER A 61 7.79 3.31 9.12
CA SER A 61 9.05 3.02 8.44
C SER A 61 8.84 2.52 7.02
N ASN A 62 7.91 1.56 6.81
CA ASN A 62 7.60 1.09 5.47
C ASN A 62 6.76 2.07 4.68
N LEU A 63 5.89 2.85 5.33
CA LEU A 63 5.13 3.93 4.68
C LEU A 63 6.07 4.94 4.00
N GLU A 64 7.08 5.43 4.72
CA GLU A 64 8.08 6.36 4.18
C GLU A 64 8.93 5.72 3.09
N ASN A 65 9.40 4.49 3.31
CA ASN A 65 10.17 3.75 2.32
C ASN A 65 9.39 3.59 1.01
N VAL A 66 8.11 3.22 1.09
CA VAL A 66 7.26 3.05 -0.09
C VAL A 66 6.97 4.37 -0.78
N PHE A 67 6.62 5.38 0.00
CA PHE A 67 6.39 6.72 -0.52
C PHE A 67 7.62 7.24 -1.28
N ASN A 68 8.83 7.02 -0.78
CA ASN A 68 10.05 7.47 -1.45
C ASN A 68 10.34 6.72 -2.76
N GLN A 69 9.94 5.44 -2.86
CA GLN A 69 10.22 4.61 -4.04
C GLN A 69 9.20 4.76 -5.18
N ILE A 70 7.99 5.24 -4.92
CA ILE A 70 6.98 5.42 -5.98
C ILE A 70 7.33 6.58 -6.91
N LYS A 71 7.23 6.36 -8.23
CA LYS A 71 7.67 7.30 -9.27
C LYS A 71 6.80 8.56 -9.32
N THR A 72 5.48 8.38 -9.29
CA THR A 72 4.51 9.47 -9.37
C THR A 72 3.76 9.55 -8.04
N LYS A 73 3.69 10.76 -7.48
CA LYS A 73 2.95 11.05 -6.25
C LYS A 73 1.87 12.06 -6.59
N ASP A 74 0.66 11.87 -6.08
CA ASP A 74 -0.39 12.86 -6.18
C ASP A 74 -0.71 13.46 -4.82
N ILE A 75 -1.62 14.43 -4.81
CA ILE A 75 -2.06 15.11 -3.59
C ILE A 75 -2.55 14.13 -2.51
N ILE A 76 -3.11 12.98 -2.92
CA ILE A 76 -3.58 11.95 -1.99
C ILE A 76 -2.38 11.22 -1.38
N SER A 77 -1.36 10.87 -2.17
CA SER A 77 -0.12 10.28 -1.64
C SER A 77 0.51 11.18 -0.55
N TYR A 78 0.58 12.49 -0.81
CA TYR A 78 1.11 13.47 0.16
C TYR A 78 0.23 13.61 1.41
N ALA A 79 -1.09 13.58 1.26
CA ALA A 79 -2.00 13.63 2.41
C ALA A 79 -1.86 12.40 3.32
N ILE A 80 -1.68 11.20 2.72
CA ILE A 80 -1.52 9.96 3.49
C ILE A 80 -0.21 9.96 4.29
N ILE A 81 0.93 10.36 3.70
CA ILE A 81 2.19 10.40 4.44
C ILE A 81 2.15 11.42 5.59
N MET A 82 1.50 12.57 5.39
CA MET A 82 1.29 13.56 6.46
C MET A 82 0.36 13.04 7.57
N GLN A 83 -0.55 12.11 7.27
CA GLN A 83 -1.40 11.47 8.26
C GLN A 83 -0.63 10.45 9.12
N GLY A 84 0.27 9.67 8.50
CA GLY A 84 1.05 8.66 9.21
C GLY A 84 2.17 9.23 10.09
N ASN A 85 2.65 10.44 9.80
CA ASN A 85 3.78 11.07 10.49
C ASN A 85 3.34 11.99 11.65
N GLN A 86 2.20 11.71 12.30
CA GLN A 86 1.66 12.50 13.43
C GLN A 86 1.85 11.81 14.79
#